data_AF-A0A553V598-F1
#
_entry.id   AF-A0A553V598-F1
#
_cell.length_a   1.000
_cell.length_b   1.000
_cell.length_c   1.000
_cell.angle_alpha   90.00
_cell.angle_beta   90.00
_cell.angle_gamma   90.00
#
_symmetry.space_group_name_H-M   'P 1'
#
loop_
_entity.id
_entity.type
_entity.pdbx_description
1 polymer ?
#
loop_
_entity_poly.entity_id
_entity_poly.type
_entity_poly.pdbx_seq_one_letter_code
_entity_poly.pdbx_strand_id
1 'polypeptide(L)'
;MLIRDSKDKFSTQALLCTNVLLKPVEILEYFAQRWQLEVTFEEVRAHLGMETQRQWTDLAIARTTPALLGLFSLVTLIAHERWEHHEVWVRRAA
;
A
#
# COMPACT_ATOMS: atom_id res chain seq x y z
N MET A 1 -19.62 -11.48 -3.55
CA MET A 1 -19.45 -12.39 -2.39
C MET A 1 -19.98 -11.69 -1.14
N LEU A 2 -20.72 -12.41 -0.28
CA LEU A 2 -21.20 -11.90 1.01
C LEU A 2 -20.36 -12.51 2.14
N ILE A 3 -19.87 -11.67 3.06
CA ILE A 3 -19.08 -12.08 4.22
C ILE A 3 -19.90 -11.78 5.46
N ARG A 4 -20.10 -12.81 6.29
CA ARG A 4 -20.73 -12.68 7.61
C ARG A 4 -19.76 -13.13 8.68
N ASP A 5 -19.64 -12.35 9.76
CA ASP A 5 -18.89 -12.77 10.92
C ASP A 5 -19.79 -13.57 11.88
N SER A 6 -19.42 -14.81 12.16
CA SER A 6 -20.08 -15.63 13.17
C SER A 6 -19.94 -15.06 14.59
N LYS A 7 -18.93 -14.23 14.84
CA LYS A 7 -18.63 -13.63 16.16
C LYS A 7 -19.15 -12.19 16.29
N ASP A 8 -19.86 -11.69 15.29
CA ASP A 8 -20.46 -10.34 15.26
C ASP A 8 -19.45 -9.20 15.54
N LYS A 9 -18.17 -9.36 15.19
CA LYS A 9 -17.15 -8.31 15.34
C LYS A 9 -17.24 -7.26 14.23
N PHE A 10 -17.85 -7.60 13.10
CA PHE A 10 -18.08 -6.68 12.00
C PHE A 10 -19.42 -6.99 11.32
N SER A 11 -20.05 -5.93 10.79
CA SER A 11 -21.32 -6.05 10.07
C SER A 11 -21.16 -6.88 8.79
N THR A 12 -22.25 -7.47 8.31
CA THR A 12 -22.22 -8.22 7.05
C THR A 12 -21.72 -7.33 5.90
N GLN A 13 -20.69 -7.77 5.19
CA GLN A 13 -20.07 -7.02 4.09
C GLN A 13 -20.33 -7.71 2.75
N ALA A 14 -20.40 -6.92 1.68
CA ALA A 14 -20.48 -7.41 0.31
C ALA A 14 -19.25 -6.96 -0.47
N LEU A 15 -18.45 -7.91 -0.94
CA LEU A 15 -17.36 -7.67 -1.89
C LEU A 15 -17.84 -7.94 -3.31
N LEU A 16 -17.68 -6.95 -4.18
CA LEU A 16 -18.05 -7.03 -5.59
C LEU A 16 -16.78 -7.25 -6.43
N CYS A 17 -16.85 -8.13 -7.41
CA CYS A 17 -15.76 -8.40 -8.33
C CYS A 17 -16.30 -8.54 -9.75
N THR A 18 -15.60 -7.98 -10.73
CA THR A 18 -15.96 -8.06 -12.16
C THR A 18 -15.49 -9.35 -12.80
N ASN A 19 -14.45 -9.99 -12.26
CA ASN A 19 -13.94 -11.26 -12.75
C ASN A 19 -14.73 -12.42 -12.14
N VAL A 20 -15.51 -13.10 -12.97
CA VAL A 20 -16.39 -14.21 -12.58
C VAL A 20 -15.66 -15.53 -12.33
N LEU A 21 -14.38 -15.63 -12.73
CA LEU A 21 -13.58 -16.86 -12.57
C LEU A 21 -12.84 -16.92 -11.23
N LEU A 22 -12.79 -15.81 -10.49
CA LEU A 22 -12.10 -15.76 -9.20
C LEU A 22 -12.89 -16.50 -8.12
N LYS A 23 -12.17 -17.29 -7.32
CA LYS A 23 -12.72 -17.95 -6.15
C LYS A 23 -12.95 -16.92 -5.03
N PRO A 24 -13.92 -17.18 -4.12
CA PRO A 24 -14.20 -16.30 -2.99
C PRO A 24 -12.98 -15.94 -2.13
N VAL A 25 -12.08 -16.91 -1.89
CA VAL A 25 -10.85 -16.70 -1.09
C VAL A 25 -9.91 -15.72 -1.79
N GLU A 26 -9.71 -15.87 -3.09
CA GLU A 26 -8.85 -14.98 -3.89
C GLU A 26 -9.36 -13.53 -3.87
N ILE A 27 -10.68 -13.34 -3.94
CA ILE A 27 -11.30 -12.01 -3.82
C ILE A 27 -10.97 -11.37 -2.46
N LEU A 28 -11.00 -12.15 -1.38
CA LEU A 28 -10.67 -11.66 -0.04
C LEU A 28 -9.18 -11.33 0.09
N GLU A 29 -8.31 -12.15 -0.47
CA GLU A 29 -6.86 -11.90 -0.50
C GLU A 29 -6.54 -10.60 -1.25
N TYR A 30 -7.12 -10.40 -2.44
CA TYR A 30 -6.95 -9.14 -3.18
C TYR A 30 -7.51 -7.93 -2.42
N PHE A 31 -8.66 -8.11 -1.74
CA PHE A 31 -9.21 -7.03 -0.91
C PHE A 31 -8.27 -6.67 0.24
N ALA A 32 -7.67 -7.66 0.90
CA ALA A 32 -6.71 -7.43 1.98
C ALA A 32 -5.42 -6.75 1.48
N GLN A 33 -4.92 -7.11 0.30
CA GLN A 33 -3.74 -6.49 -0.31
C GLN A 33 -3.90 -4.98 -0.53
N ARG A 34 -5.13 -4.48 -0.69
CA ARG A 34 -5.41 -3.04 -0.81
C ARG A 34 -4.84 -2.23 0.36
N TRP A 35 -4.74 -2.82 1.56
CA TRP A 35 -4.21 -2.13 2.74
C TRP A 35 -2.74 -1.70 2.58
N GLN A 36 -1.95 -2.40 1.75
CA GLN A 36 -0.56 -2.01 1.48
C GLN A 36 -0.44 -0.62 0.83
N LEU A 37 -1.48 -0.19 0.12
CA LEU A 37 -1.54 1.14 -0.49
C LEU A 37 -1.65 2.24 0.58
N GLU A 38 -2.38 1.99 1.67
CA GLU A 38 -2.51 2.96 2.77
C GLU A 38 -1.19 3.13 3.52
N VAL A 39 -0.43 2.04 3.72
CA VAL A 39 0.94 2.10 4.26
C VAL A 39 1.84 2.92 3.35
N THR A 40 1.78 2.71 2.03
CA THR A 40 2.58 3.48 1.07
C THR A 40 2.30 4.98 1.19
N PHE A 41 1.04 5.39 1.31
CA PHE A 41 0.69 6.80 1.47
C PHE A 41 1.20 7.39 2.79
N GLU A 42 1.05 6.67 3.88
CA GLU A 42 1.52 7.14 5.19
C GLU A 42 3.05 7.27 5.22
N GLU A 43 3.78 6.28 4.71
CA GLU A 43 5.24 6.28 4.64
C GLU A 43 5.77 7.40 3.73
N VAL A 44 5.12 7.64 2.59
CA VAL A 44 5.50 8.72 1.66
C VAL A 44 5.22 10.09 2.27
N ARG A 45 4.15 10.25 3.04
CA ARG A 45 3.90 11.48 3.82
C ARG A 45 4.97 11.68 4.90
N ALA A 46 5.26 10.64 5.69
CA ALA A 46 6.19 10.69 6.82
C ALA A 46 7.65 10.90 6.39
N HIS A 47 8.10 10.23 5.31
CA HIS A 47 9.51 10.20 4.93
C HIS A 47 9.86 11.09 3.75
N LEU A 48 8.92 11.34 2.84
CA LEU A 48 9.16 12.12 1.62
C LEU A 48 8.44 13.48 1.61
N GLY A 49 7.67 13.79 2.66
CA GLY A 49 7.05 15.10 2.83
C GLY A 49 6.01 15.42 1.76
N MET A 50 5.28 14.41 1.27
CA MET A 50 4.27 14.57 0.21
C MET A 50 3.26 15.68 0.47
N GLU A 51 2.77 15.82 1.71
CA GLU A 51 1.81 16.87 2.09
C GLU A 51 2.45 18.16 2.60
N THR A 52 3.75 18.15 2.87
CA THR A 52 4.49 19.28 3.44
C THR A 52 5.32 20.02 2.37
N GLN A 53 5.02 19.83 1.09
CA GLN A 53 5.71 20.52 0.00
C GLN A 53 5.51 22.03 0.10
N ARG A 54 6.57 22.81 -0.19
CA ARG A 54 6.55 24.27 -0.09
C ARG A 54 5.81 24.95 -1.27
N GLN A 55 5.64 24.23 -2.39
CA GLN A 55 4.93 24.72 -3.57
C GLN A 55 3.55 24.08 -3.64
N TRP A 56 2.50 24.90 -3.56
CA TRP A 56 1.09 24.46 -3.52
C TRP A 56 0.33 24.75 -4.83
N THR A 57 1.05 24.91 -5.95
CA THR A 57 0.37 25.04 -7.24
C THR A 57 -0.08 23.67 -7.73
N ASP A 58 -1.26 23.60 -8.37
CA ASP A 58 -1.80 22.35 -8.92
C ASP A 58 -0.80 21.62 -9.81
N LEU A 59 -0.04 22.40 -10.59
CA LEU A 59 0.98 21.87 -11.49
C LEU A 59 2.21 21.33 -10.76
N ALA A 60 2.58 21.89 -9.61
CA ALA A 60 3.64 21.33 -8.78
C ALA A 60 3.18 19.99 -8.17
N ILE A 61 1.98 19.95 -7.58
CA ILE A 61 1.40 18.74 -6.98
C ILE A 61 1.27 17.61 -8.03
N ALA A 62 0.76 17.93 -9.23
CA ALA A 62 0.59 16.97 -10.31
C ALA A 62 1.91 16.34 -10.79
N ARG A 63 3.05 17.02 -10.58
CA ARG A 63 4.39 16.53 -10.95
C ARG A 63 5.09 15.79 -9.82
N THR A 64 5.02 16.34 -8.61
CA THR A 64 5.82 15.86 -7.48
C THR A 64 5.22 14.63 -6.82
N THR A 65 3.90 14.59 -6.63
CA THR A 65 3.20 13.42 -6.03
C THR A 65 3.52 12.10 -6.74
N PRO A 66 3.36 11.96 -8.08
CA PRO A 66 3.71 10.72 -8.75
C PRO A 66 5.22 10.41 -8.67
N ALA A 67 6.09 11.42 -8.68
CA ALA A 67 7.53 11.22 -8.55
C ALA A 67 7.93 10.69 -7.17
N LEU A 68 7.31 11.20 -6.08
CA LEU A 68 7.56 10.72 -4.72
C LEU A 68 7.05 9.29 -4.51
N LEU A 69 5.85 8.98 -5.01
CA LEU A 69 5.31 7.61 -4.99
C LEU A 69 6.20 6.63 -5.78
N GLY A 70 6.68 7.06 -6.96
CA GLY A 70 7.61 6.28 -7.78
C GLY A 70 8.96 6.05 -7.08
N LEU A 71 9.51 7.08 -6.43
CA LEU A 71 10.75 6.97 -5.66
C LEU A 71 10.62 5.97 -4.50
N PHE A 72 9.53 6.06 -3.73
CA PHE A 72 9.25 5.11 -2.64
C PHE A 72 9.10 3.67 -3.15
N SER A 73 8.40 3.49 -4.27
CA SER A 73 8.22 2.17 -4.90
C SER A 73 9.56 1.58 -5.31
N LEU A 74 10.45 2.38 -5.93
CA LEU A 74 11.79 1.95 -6.32
C LEU A 74 12.62 1.53 -5.11
N VAL A 75 12.62 2.33 -4.04
CA VAL A 75 13.33 2.00 -2.79
C VAL A 75 12.82 0.70 -2.19
N THR A 76 11.50 0.50 -2.16
CA THR A 76 10.87 -0.71 -1.64
C THR A 76 11.25 -1.95 -2.45
N LEU A 77 11.23 -1.87 -3.78
CA LEU A 77 11.63 -2.98 -4.66
C LEU A 77 13.12 -3.32 -4.49
N ILE A 78 14.00 -2.31 -4.46
CA ILE A 78 15.44 -2.53 -4.23
C ILE A 78 15.69 -3.15 -2.85
N ALA A 79 14.97 -2.70 -1.81
CA ALA A 79 15.09 -3.26 -0.47
C ALA A 79 14.59 -4.71 -0.42
N HIS A 80 13.49 -5.02 -1.12
CA HIS A 80 12.94 -6.36 -1.21
C HIS A 80 13.89 -7.32 -1.92
N GLU A 81 14.42 -6.94 -3.10
CA GLU A 81 15.42 -7.74 -3.83
C GLU A 81 16.65 -8.02 -2.96
N ARG A 82 17.15 -7.01 -2.25
CA ARG A 82 18.29 -7.18 -1.32
C ARG A 82 17.97 -8.12 -0.17
N TRP A 83 16.74 -8.10 0.34
CA TRP A 83 16.30 -8.97 1.42
C TRP A 83 16.25 -10.44 1.00
N GLU A 84 15.83 -10.72 -0.24
CA GLU A 84 15.75 -12.10 -0.75
C GLU A 84 17.13 -12.67 -1.13
N HIS A 85 18.04 -11.83 -1.61
CA HIS A 85 19.33 -12.29 -2.15
C HIS A 85 20.52 -12.19 -1.18
N HIS A 86 20.43 -11.40 -0.10
CA HIS A 86 21.53 -11.23 0.86
C HIS A 86 21.04 -11.17 2.32
N GLU A 87 21.82 -11.70 3.27
CA GLU A 87 21.62 -11.43 4.71
C GLU A 87 21.79 -9.94 4.97
N VAL A 88 20.68 -9.20 5.01
CA VAL A 88 20.70 -7.76 5.22
C VAL A 88 21.08 -7.48 6.66
N TRP A 89 22.18 -6.74 6.86
CA TRP A 89 22.59 -6.29 8.19
C TRP A 89 21.64 -5.20 8.69
N VAL A 90 20.57 -5.63 9.38
CA VAL A 90 19.60 -4.71 10.00
C VAL A 90 20.25 -4.06 11.21
N ARG A 91 20.68 -2.80 11.07
CA ARG A 91 20.94 -1.95 12.25
C ARG A 91 19.61 -1.66 12.94
N ARG A 92 19.30 -2.38 14.02
CA ARG A 92 18.27 -1.94 14.95
C ARG A 92 18.80 -0.71 15.69
N ALA A 93 18.18 0.45 15.47
CA ALA A 93 18.34 1.57 16.39
C ALA A 93 17.61 1.24 17.69
N ALA A 94 18.29 1.45 18.82
CA ALA A 94 17.78 1.22 20.17
C ALA A 94 16.89 2.36 20.65
#